data_AF-A0A354I506-F1
#
_entry.id   AF-A0A354I506-F1
#
_cell.length_a   1.000
_cell.length_b   1.000
_cell.length_c   1.000
_cell.angle_alpha   90.00
_cell.angle_beta   90.00
_cell.angle_gamma   90.00
#
_symmetry.space_group_name_H-M   'P 1'
#
loop_
_entity.id
_entity.type
_entity.pdbx_description
1 polymer ?
#
loop_
_entity_poly.entity_id
_entity_poly.type
_entity_poly.pdbx_seq_one_letter_code
_entity_poly.pdbx_strand_id
1 'polypeptide(L)'
;MSKQLYTCGHSLFTSYLCDQLASFVEYKVNVGGCVPESFLPVLRRFDRYCTLHPQDHTCLKPETFLGFMDEQKVKNSTAKRIEGVVRSFCKYLILVLGIDACEVFVPVKLIKRTGKTFVPYVFSKDEVAALMEASERYKPKCRNKPT
;
A
#
# COMPACT_ATOMS: atom_id res chain seq x y z
N MET A 1 -0.91 -11.53 -28.17
CA MET A 1 -1.31 -12.04 -26.84
C MET A 1 -2.34 -11.09 -26.26
N SER A 2 -3.56 -11.56 -25.99
CA SER A 2 -4.58 -10.74 -25.31
C SER A 2 -4.05 -10.42 -23.90
N LYS A 3 -3.71 -9.15 -23.64
CA LYS A 3 -3.42 -8.71 -22.27
C LYS A 3 -4.75 -8.71 -21.54
N GLN A 4 -5.01 -9.77 -20.78
CA GLN A 4 -6.16 -9.82 -19.90
C GLN A 4 -6.08 -8.63 -18.95
N LEU A 5 -7.05 -7.72 -19.05
CA LEU A 5 -7.14 -6.56 -18.17
C LEU A 5 -7.41 -7.04 -16.75
N TYR A 6 -6.71 -6.45 -15.79
CA TYR A 6 -7.00 -6.68 -14.39
C TYR A 6 -8.34 -6.02 -14.04
N THR A 7 -9.22 -6.81 -13.44
CA THR A 7 -10.49 -6.36 -12.87
C THR A 7 -10.45 -6.56 -11.36
N CYS A 8 -10.76 -5.51 -10.61
CA CYS A 8 -10.85 -5.57 -9.17
C CYS A 8 -12.15 -6.27 -8.77
N GLY A 9 -12.12 -7.16 -7.77
CA GLY A 9 -13.33 -7.86 -7.34
C GLY A 9 -14.34 -6.89 -6.72
N HIS A 10 -15.60 -6.97 -7.16
CA HIS A 10 -16.69 -6.08 -6.69
C HIS A 10 -16.96 -6.15 -5.18
N SER A 11 -16.56 -7.23 -4.50
CA SER A 11 -16.77 -7.41 -3.05
C SER A 11 -15.56 -6.99 -2.19
N LEU A 12 -14.54 -6.36 -2.78
CA LEU A 12 -13.32 -6.00 -2.05
C LEU A 12 -13.44 -4.74 -1.21
N PHE A 13 -14.40 -3.88 -1.54
CA PHE A 13 -14.66 -2.61 -0.89
C PHE A 13 -16.17 -2.43 -0.68
N THR A 14 -16.56 -1.73 0.38
CA THR A 14 -17.98 -1.59 0.76
C THR A 14 -18.38 -0.17 1.18
N SER A 15 -17.43 0.76 1.33
CA SER A 15 -17.76 2.14 1.71
C SER A 15 -18.38 2.93 0.55
N TYR A 16 -18.75 4.19 0.81
CA TYR A 16 -19.20 5.15 -0.21
C TYR A 16 -18.15 5.46 -1.30
N LEU A 17 -16.90 5.00 -1.14
CA LEU A 17 -15.82 5.12 -2.13
C LEU A 17 -15.51 3.79 -2.85
N CYS A 18 -16.31 2.74 -2.65
CA CYS A 18 -15.98 1.38 -3.09
C CYS A 18 -15.67 1.29 -4.59
N ASP A 19 -16.51 1.92 -5.43
CA ASP A 19 -16.34 1.91 -6.88
C ASP A 19 -15.08 2.66 -7.31
N GLN A 20 -14.80 3.81 -6.69
CA GLN A 20 -13.62 4.61 -6.99
C GLN A 20 -12.33 3.90 -6.53
N LEU A 21 -12.37 3.21 -5.39
CA LEU A 21 -11.25 2.43 -4.90
C LEU A 21 -10.96 1.24 -5.82
N ALA A 22 -11.99 0.54 -6.29
CA ALA A 22 -11.85 -0.54 -7.26
C ALA A 22 -11.25 -0.02 -8.58
N SER A 23 -11.84 1.03 -9.15
CA SER A 23 -11.40 1.65 -10.40
C SER A 23 -9.98 2.23 -10.29
N PHE A 24 -9.60 2.76 -9.14
CA PHE A 24 -8.22 3.22 -8.88
C PHE A 24 -7.20 2.08 -8.96
N VAL A 25 -7.50 0.91 -8.37
CA VAL A 25 -6.59 -0.25 -8.42
C VAL A 25 -6.46 -0.72 -9.87
N GLU A 26 -7.58 -0.83 -10.59
CA GLU A 26 -7.58 -1.19 -12.01
C GLU A 26 -6.75 -0.21 -12.84
N TYR A 27 -6.94 1.10 -12.64
CA TYR A 27 -6.14 2.12 -13.30
C TYR A 27 -4.65 1.95 -13.02
N LYS A 28 -4.26 1.74 -11.75
CA LYS A 28 -2.84 1.56 -11.39
C LYS A 28 -2.22 0.31 -12.00
N VAL A 29 -2.98 -0.77 -12.11
CA VAL A 29 -2.48 -2.03 -12.66
C VAL A 29 -2.44 -1.97 -14.18
N ASN A 30 -3.57 -1.61 -14.82
CA ASN A 30 -3.73 -1.67 -16.26
C ASN A 30 -2.97 -0.56 -16.99
N VAL A 31 -2.97 0.66 -16.45
CA VAL A 31 -2.28 1.82 -17.06
C VAL A 31 -0.89 2.01 -16.45
N GLY A 32 -0.78 1.91 -15.13
CA GLY A 32 0.46 2.17 -14.40
C GLY A 32 1.43 1.00 -14.32
N GLY A 33 1.06 -0.19 -14.80
CA GLY A 33 1.91 -1.39 -14.75
C GLY A 33 2.26 -1.85 -13.33
N CYS A 34 1.50 -1.40 -12.32
CA CYS A 34 1.72 -1.77 -10.93
C CYS A 34 1.08 -3.13 -10.61
N VAL A 35 1.46 -3.73 -9.48
CA VAL A 35 0.78 -4.93 -8.96
C VAL A 35 -0.29 -4.55 -7.93
N PRO A 36 -1.47 -5.20 -7.93
CA PRO A 36 -2.60 -4.81 -7.07
C PRO A 36 -2.27 -4.90 -5.57
N GLU A 37 -1.40 -5.84 -5.17
CA GLU A 37 -0.94 -6.04 -3.79
C GLU A 37 -0.18 -4.82 -3.25
N SER A 38 0.30 -3.93 -4.13
CA SER A 38 0.92 -2.67 -3.71
C SER A 38 -0.07 -1.74 -3.02
N PHE A 39 -1.35 -1.82 -3.36
CA PHE A 39 -2.40 -0.88 -2.93
C PHE A 39 -3.47 -1.54 -2.08
N LEU A 40 -3.96 -2.73 -2.45
CA LEU A 40 -5.10 -3.39 -1.82
C LEU A 40 -5.04 -3.46 -0.28
N PRO A 41 -3.91 -3.82 0.37
CA PRO A 41 -3.85 -3.90 1.83
C PRO A 41 -4.04 -2.56 2.54
N VAL A 42 -3.66 -1.46 1.90
CA VAL A 42 -3.86 -0.11 2.43
C VAL A 42 -5.29 0.34 2.16
N LEU A 43 -5.75 0.17 0.91
CA LEU A 43 -7.08 0.62 0.51
C LEU A 43 -8.20 -0.13 1.24
N ARG A 44 -8.06 -1.43 1.54
CA ARG A 44 -9.07 -2.16 2.33
C ARG A 44 -9.19 -1.64 3.76
N ARG A 45 -8.05 -1.27 4.37
CA ARG A 45 -8.06 -0.65 5.71
C ARG A 45 -8.70 0.72 5.69
N PHE A 46 -8.41 1.49 4.65
CA PHE A 46 -9.00 2.80 4.44
C PHE A 46 -10.51 2.71 4.17
N ASP A 47 -10.94 1.81 3.28
CA ASP A 47 -12.35 1.55 3.00
C ASP A 47 -13.15 1.16 4.25
N ARG A 48 -12.58 0.29 5.10
CA ARG A 48 -13.18 -0.05 6.39
C ARG A 48 -13.34 1.18 7.29
N TYR A 49 -12.37 2.09 7.31
CA TYR A 49 -12.48 3.35 8.04
C TYR A 49 -13.57 4.26 7.46
N CYS A 50 -13.64 4.38 6.13
CA CYS A 50 -14.69 5.12 5.42
C CYS A 50 -16.09 4.55 5.66
N THR A 51 -16.21 3.23 5.84
CA THR A 51 -17.50 2.58 6.18
C THR A 51 -18.03 3.03 7.54
N LEU A 52 -17.14 3.31 8.49
CA LEU A 52 -17.51 3.84 9.81
C LEU A 52 -17.81 5.34 9.79
N HIS A 53 -17.42 6.04 8.71
CA HIS A 53 -17.57 7.50 8.55
C HIS A 53 -18.20 7.82 7.19
N PRO A 54 -19.46 7.39 6.94
CA PRO A 54 -20.10 7.50 5.64
C PRO A 54 -20.28 8.97 5.21
N GLN A 55 -20.33 9.18 3.90
CA GLN A 55 -20.66 10.46 3.27
C GLN A 55 -21.72 10.21 2.19
N ASP A 56 -22.46 11.24 1.82
CA ASP A 56 -23.60 11.14 0.89
C ASP A 56 -23.15 11.01 -0.58
N HIS A 57 -21.92 11.42 -0.88
CA HIS A 57 -21.34 11.41 -2.23
C HIS A 57 -19.82 11.16 -2.20
N THR A 58 -19.25 10.95 -3.38
CA THR A 58 -17.80 10.78 -3.56
C THR A 58 -17.06 12.06 -3.19
N CYS A 59 -16.55 12.10 -1.97
CA CYS A 59 -15.70 13.17 -1.45
C CYS A 59 -14.60 12.57 -0.58
N LEU A 60 -13.60 13.37 -0.23
CA LEU A 60 -12.67 13.00 0.82
C LEU A 60 -12.34 14.21 1.69
N LYS A 61 -12.97 14.28 2.85
CA LYS A 61 -12.77 15.39 3.79
C LYS A 61 -11.47 15.25 4.57
N PRO A 62 -10.86 16.37 5.03
CA PRO A 62 -9.65 16.34 5.84
C PRO A 62 -9.80 15.47 7.09
N GLU A 63 -10.95 15.52 7.75
CA GLU A 63 -11.22 14.79 9.00
C GLU A 63 -11.18 13.28 8.77
N THR A 64 -11.72 12.81 7.65
CA THR A 64 -11.67 11.39 7.27
C THR A 64 -10.24 10.92 7.06
N PHE A 65 -9.42 11.73 6.37
CA PHE A 65 -8.02 11.36 6.15
C PHE A 65 -7.19 11.40 7.44
N LEU A 66 -7.31 12.48 8.22
CA LEU A 66 -6.53 12.70 9.43
C LEU A 66 -6.89 11.66 10.49
N GLY A 67 -8.19 11.42 10.72
CA GLY A 67 -8.64 10.40 11.66
C GLY A 67 -8.19 8.99 11.27
N PHE A 68 -8.22 8.65 9.97
CA PHE A 68 -7.65 7.38 9.50
C PHE A 68 -6.16 7.26 9.81
N MET A 69 -5.39 8.33 9.61
CA MET A 69 -3.95 8.35 9.87
C MET A 69 -3.62 8.24 11.37
N ASP A 70 -4.42 8.87 12.24
CA ASP A 70 -4.24 8.82 13.69
C ASP A 70 -4.47 7.41 14.26
N GLU A 71 -5.33 6.60 13.63
CA GLU A 71 -5.52 5.19 13.99
C GLU A 71 -4.33 4.29 13.62
N GLN A 72 -3.41 4.75 12.76
CA GLN A 72 -2.30 3.93 12.28
C GLN A 72 -1.17 3.83 13.32
N LYS A 73 -1.26 2.83 14.22
CA LYS A 73 -0.18 2.48 15.17
C LYS A 73 0.96 1.70 14.50
N VAL A 74 1.64 2.32 13.53
CA VAL A 74 2.70 1.68 12.72
C VAL A 74 4.00 2.49 12.68
N LYS A 75 5.11 1.83 12.29
CA LYS A 75 6.40 2.50 12.08
C LYS A 75 6.30 3.60 11.01
N ASN A 76 7.12 4.64 11.15
CA ASN A 76 7.14 5.81 10.26
C ASN A 76 7.23 5.49 8.75
N SER A 77 7.99 4.46 8.35
CA SER A 77 8.08 4.05 6.94
C SER A 77 6.77 3.49 6.41
N THR A 78 6.07 2.68 7.21
CA THR A 78 4.75 2.14 6.88
C THR A 78 3.69 3.25 6.84
N ALA A 79 3.72 4.18 7.80
CA ALA A 79 2.82 5.34 7.81
C ALA A 79 2.97 6.19 6.54
N LYS A 80 4.21 6.49 6.14
CA LYS A 80 4.52 7.20 4.87
C LYS A 80 4.01 6.46 3.63
N ARG A 81 4.08 5.12 3.63
CA ARG A 81 3.53 4.30 2.54
C ARG A 81 2.01 4.43 2.49
N ILE A 82 1.34 4.33 3.64
CA ILE A 82 -0.12 4.46 3.74
C ILE A 82 -0.55 5.83 3.22
N GLU A 83 0.04 6.90 3.75
CA GLU A 83 -0.17 8.28 3.32
C GLU A 83 0.08 8.45 1.81
N GLY A 84 1.15 7.85 1.28
CA GLY A 84 1.48 7.89 -0.14
C GLY A 84 0.44 7.23 -1.04
N VAL A 85 -0.11 6.09 -0.62
CA VAL A 85 -1.16 5.39 -1.37
C VAL A 85 -2.46 6.20 -1.35
N VAL A 86 -2.91 6.66 -0.19
CA VAL A 86 -4.15 7.45 -0.07
C VAL A 86 -4.02 8.77 -0.83
N ARG A 87 -2.88 9.48 -0.71
CA ARG A 87 -2.62 10.68 -1.54
C ARG A 87 -2.69 10.38 -3.04
N SER A 88 -2.14 9.24 -3.48
CA SER A 88 -2.23 8.87 -4.90
C SER A 88 -3.67 8.58 -5.33
N PHE A 89 -4.51 8.07 -4.43
CA PHE A 89 -5.94 7.87 -4.67
C PHE A 89 -6.67 9.22 -4.76
N CYS A 90 -6.43 10.17 -3.85
CA CYS A 90 -7.01 11.52 -3.94
C CYS A 90 -6.70 12.19 -5.28
N LYS A 91 -5.44 12.09 -5.74
CA LYS A 91 -5.03 12.64 -7.04
C LYS A 91 -5.76 11.97 -8.21
N TYR A 92 -6.05 10.68 -8.11
CA TYR A 92 -6.80 9.96 -9.14
C TYR A 92 -8.26 10.43 -9.21
N LEU A 93 -8.91 10.64 -8.05
CA LEU A 93 -10.26 11.21 -8.00
C LEU A 93 -10.34 12.54 -8.77
N ILE A 94 -9.39 13.44 -8.51
CA ILE A 94 -9.38 14.76 -9.15
C ILE A 94 -8.98 14.67 -10.62
N LEU A 95 -7.82 14.07 -10.91
CA LEU A 95 -7.19 14.20 -12.23
C LEU A 95 -7.72 13.22 -13.27
N VAL A 96 -8.31 12.10 -12.85
CA VAL A 96 -8.78 11.05 -13.76
C VAL A 96 -10.30 10.96 -13.75
N LEU A 97 -10.93 11.02 -12.58
CA LEU A 97 -12.39 10.99 -12.49
C LEU A 97 -13.04 12.38 -12.58
N GLY A 98 -12.26 13.46 -12.49
CA GLY A 98 -12.77 14.83 -12.62
C GLY A 98 -13.60 15.30 -11.42
N ILE A 99 -13.43 14.69 -10.25
CA ILE A 99 -14.08 15.16 -9.01
C ILE A 99 -13.52 16.54 -8.66
N ASP A 100 -14.39 17.45 -8.20
CA ASP A 100 -14.01 18.80 -7.79
C ASP A 100 -12.90 18.74 -6.73
N ALA A 101 -11.83 19.50 -6.95
CA ALA A 101 -10.71 19.57 -6.01
C ALA A 101 -11.12 20.14 -4.64
N CYS A 102 -12.21 20.91 -4.57
CA CYS A 102 -12.78 21.39 -3.31
C CYS A 102 -13.38 20.26 -2.46
N GLU A 103 -13.80 19.16 -3.09
CA GLU A 103 -14.41 18.00 -2.43
C GLU A 103 -13.39 16.95 -1.98
N VAL A 104 -12.12 17.10 -2.39
CA VAL A 104 -11.07 16.09 -2.15
C VAL A 104 -9.85 16.72 -1.49
N PHE A 105 -9.69 16.45 -0.20
CA PHE A 105 -8.49 16.77 0.54
C PHE A 105 -7.31 15.93 0.04
N VAL A 106 -6.26 16.61 -0.44
CA VAL A 106 -5.01 15.99 -0.86
C VAL A 106 -3.94 16.26 0.19
N PRO A 107 -3.46 15.23 0.92
CA PRO A 107 -2.41 15.41 1.92
C PRO A 107 -1.16 16.03 1.30
N VAL A 108 -0.65 17.14 1.86
CA VAL A 108 0.58 17.76 1.38
C VAL A 108 1.75 16.80 1.61
N LYS A 109 2.64 16.67 0.63
CA LYS A 109 3.88 15.91 0.82
C LYS A 109 4.81 16.75 1.69
N LEU A 110 4.91 16.42 2.97
CA LEU A 110 5.93 17.01 3.84
C LEU A 110 7.31 16.65 3.26
N ILE A 111 7.97 17.60 2.61
CA ILE A 111 9.35 17.47 2.16
C ILE A 111 10.22 17.53 3.42
N LYS A 112 10.35 16.39 4.12
CA LYS A 112 11.39 16.25 5.13
C LYS A 112 12.71 16.11 4.39
N ARG A 113 13.39 17.24 4.15
CA ARG A 113 14.82 17.24 3.83
C ARG A 113 15.53 16.49 4.96
N THR A 114 16.54 15.70 4.58
CA THR A 114 17.49 14.97 5.44
C THR A 114 16.90 13.84 6.29
N GLY A 115 16.92 12.63 5.74
CA GLY A 115 17.01 11.40 6.53
C GLY A 115 18.10 10.53 5.91
N LYS A 116 18.94 9.88 6.74
CA LYS A 116 19.95 8.92 6.27
C LYS A 116 19.27 7.95 5.29
N THR A 117 19.73 7.88 4.05
CA THR A 117 19.29 6.90 3.07
C THR A 117 19.45 5.52 3.69
N PHE A 118 18.39 4.72 3.69
CA PHE A 118 18.51 3.32 4.09
C PHE A 118 19.54 2.67 3.18
N VAL A 119 20.63 2.19 3.77
CA VAL A 119 21.63 1.37 3.09
C VAL A 119 21.20 -0.08 3.35
N PRO A 120 20.74 -0.83 2.33
CA PRO A 120 20.48 -2.25 2.50
C PRO A 120 21.74 -2.92 3.01
N TYR A 121 21.60 -3.82 3.97
CA TYR A 121 22.71 -4.67 4.34
C TYR A 121 23.03 -5.59 3.14
N VAL A 122 24.29 -5.55 2.71
CA VAL A 122 24.84 -6.38 1.65
C VAL A 122 25.96 -7.18 2.29
N PHE A 123 25.88 -8.51 2.17
CA PHE A 123 26.94 -9.38 2.68
C PHE A 123 28.29 -9.00 2.07
N SER A 124 29.28 -8.88 2.94
CA SER A 124 30.68 -8.82 2.52
C SER A 124 31.13 -10.14 1.90
N LYS A 125 32.26 -10.13 1.19
CA LYS A 125 32.84 -11.35 0.61
C LYS A 125 33.10 -12.43 1.67
N ASP A 126 33.57 -12.02 2.84
CA ASP A 126 33.88 -12.93 3.95
C ASP A 126 32.61 -13.56 4.54
N GLU A 127 31.54 -12.77 4.69
CA GLU A 127 30.26 -13.29 5.16
C GLU A 127 29.60 -14.23 4.14
N VAL A 128 29.77 -13.96 2.84
CA VAL A 128 29.36 -14.91 1.79
C VAL A 128 30.18 -16.21 1.88
N ALA A 129 31.50 -16.14 2.05
CA ALA A 129 32.35 -17.32 2.17
C ALA A 129 31.99 -18.15 3.41
N ALA A 130 31.79 -17.49 4.57
CA ALA A 130 31.38 -18.14 5.80
C ALA A 130 29.98 -18.78 5.68
N LEU A 131 29.04 -18.13 4.99
CA LEU A 131 27.71 -18.70 4.72
C LEU A 131 27.81 -19.98 3.87
N MET A 132 28.64 -19.97 2.82
CA MET A 132 28.86 -21.15 1.98
C MET A 132 29.48 -22.29 2.79
N GLU A 133 30.54 -22.03 3.56
CA GLU A 133 31.19 -23.03 4.44
C GLU A 133 30.21 -23.61 5.48
N ALA A 134 29.38 -22.76 6.07
CA ALA A 134 28.35 -23.21 7.01
C ALA A 134 27.29 -24.10 6.33
N SER A 135 26.94 -23.80 5.07
CA SER A 135 25.98 -24.60 4.30
C SER A 135 26.52 -26.00 3.98
N GLU A 136 27.80 -26.13 3.66
CA GLU A 136 28.45 -27.44 3.42
C GLU A 136 28.50 -28.29 4.69
N ARG A 137 28.70 -27.64 5.85
CA ARG A 137 28.75 -28.32 7.16
C ARG A 137 27.38 -28.58 7.76
N TYR A 138 26.31 -28.06 7.16
CA TYR A 138 24.97 -28.17 7.69
C TYR A 138 24.47 -29.61 7.61
N LYS A 139 24.19 -30.22 8.77
CA LYS A 139 23.49 -31.51 8.86
C LYS A 139 22.02 -31.25 9.23
N PRO A 140 21.05 -31.49 8.33
CA PRO A 140 19.65 -31.30 8.65
C PRO A 140 19.24 -32.20 9.82
N LYS A 141 18.43 -31.67 10.74
CA LYS A 141 17.84 -32.49 11.80
C LYS A 141 16.90 -33.50 11.15
N CYS A 142 17.28 -34.78 11.14
CA CYS A 142 16.36 -35.86 10.77
C CYS A 142 15.19 -35.87 11.77
N ARG A 143 13.99 -35.47 11.33
CA ARG A 143 12.79 -35.36 12.18
C ARG A 143 12.15 -36.70 12.57
N ASN A 144 12.80 -37.83 12.25
CA ASN A 144 12.31 -39.18 12.50
C ASN A 144 13.27 -40.02 13.37
N LYS A 145 13.50 -39.59 14.61
CA LYS A 145 13.88 -40.52 15.68
C LYS A 145 12.83 -40.41 16.79
N PRO A 146 12.05 -41.48 17.05
CA PRO A 146 11.28 -41.56 18.28
C PRO A 146 12.24 -41.80 19.45
N THR A 147 12.25 -40.87 20.39
CA THR A 147 12.59 -41.08 21.81
C THR A 147 11.76 -40.08 22.59
#